data_AF-A0A1B0BFN0-F1
#
_entry.id   AF-A0A1B0BFN0-F1
#
_cell.length_a   1.000
_cell.length_b   1.000
_cell.length_c   1.000
_cell.angle_alpha   90.00
_cell.angle_beta   90.00
_cell.angle_gamma   90.00
#
_symmetry.space_group_name_H-M   'P 1'
#
loop_
_entity.id
_entity.type
_entity.pdbx_description
1 polymer ?
#
loop_
_entity_poly.entity_id
_entity_poly.type
_entity_poly.pdbx_seq_one_letter_code
_entity_poly.pdbx_strand_id
1 'polypeptide(L)'
;MNTSSTHSFASSASVYASATNFFKNDLIPSTVTHSSQDDLGDINQSAELQCLLQEHIDATTFGNTTEYCLTQFDTILCWPRTSRATIALLPCLDEFQGIQYDSTQNATRYCQANGTWEKYTNYDACMHLPATVTVPEFEPIIELPTIIYYIGYTISLISLTMAILVFAYFK
;
A
#
# COMPACT_ATOMS: atom_id res chain seq x y z
N MET A 1 27.44 -54.95 10.62
CA MET A 1 26.41 -54.02 11.11
C MET A 1 26.78 -52.64 10.60
N ASN A 2 26.25 -52.27 9.43
CA ASN A 2 26.55 -50.99 8.77
C ASN A 2 25.63 -49.91 9.35
N THR A 3 26.24 -48.87 9.90
CA THR A 3 25.60 -47.62 10.27
C THR A 3 25.57 -46.71 9.04
N SER A 4 24.40 -46.57 8.42
CA SER A 4 24.18 -45.61 7.33
C SER A 4 23.50 -44.36 7.89
N SER A 5 24.29 -43.31 8.06
CA SER A 5 23.86 -41.96 8.39
C SER A 5 23.22 -41.32 7.15
N THR A 6 21.89 -41.20 7.10
CA THR A 6 21.20 -40.42 6.07
C THR A 6 21.05 -38.98 6.54
N HIS A 7 21.89 -38.10 5.99
CA HIS A 7 21.69 -36.65 6.08
C HIS A 7 20.53 -36.25 5.16
N SER A 8 19.40 -35.85 5.73
CA SER A 8 18.30 -35.24 5.00
C SER A 8 18.60 -33.77 4.77
N PHE A 9 18.90 -33.39 3.53
CA PHE A 9 18.99 -31.99 3.11
C PHE A 9 17.58 -31.38 3.13
N ALA A 10 17.34 -30.44 4.05
CA ALA A 10 16.15 -29.61 4.03
C ALA A 10 16.30 -28.59 2.88
N SER A 11 15.58 -28.81 1.79
CA SER A 11 15.43 -27.80 0.74
C SER A 11 14.55 -26.68 1.26
N SER A 12 15.15 -25.57 1.68
CA SER A 12 14.48 -24.29 1.90
C SER A 12 14.03 -23.73 0.56
N ALA A 13 12.81 -24.08 0.13
CA ALA A 13 12.19 -23.47 -1.04
C ALA A 13 11.56 -22.13 -0.62
N SER A 14 12.29 -21.04 -0.85
CA SER A 14 11.72 -19.69 -0.83
C SER A 14 10.76 -19.56 -2.02
N VAL A 15 9.47 -19.40 -1.76
CA VAL A 15 8.48 -19.06 -2.81
C VAL A 15 8.64 -17.57 -3.08
N TYR A 16 9.46 -17.23 -4.08
CA TYR A 16 9.48 -15.89 -4.65
C TYR A 16 8.15 -15.67 -5.39
N ALA A 17 7.22 -14.94 -4.78
CA ALA A 17 6.08 -14.41 -5.50
C ALA A 17 6.52 -13.08 -6.12
N SER A 18 7.00 -13.14 -7.37
CA SER A 18 7.32 -11.94 -8.14
C SER A 18 6.06 -11.06 -8.27
N ALA A 19 5.95 -9.96 -7.52
CA ALA A 19 4.86 -9.00 -7.78
C ALA A 19 5.06 -8.23 -9.10
N THR A 20 6.11 -8.52 -9.85
CA THR A 20 6.38 -7.91 -11.16
C THR A 20 6.00 -8.80 -12.34
N ASN A 21 5.39 -9.98 -12.14
CA ASN A 21 5.06 -10.90 -13.25
C ASN A 21 3.72 -11.66 -13.13
N PHE A 22 2.70 -11.13 -12.44
CA PHE A 22 1.34 -11.71 -12.57
C PHE A 22 0.59 -11.19 -13.82
N PHE A 23 1.09 -10.14 -14.49
CA PHE A 23 0.41 -9.46 -15.60
C PHE A 23 1.27 -9.30 -16.86
N LYS A 24 1.84 -10.40 -17.39
CA LYS A 24 2.29 -10.39 -18.79
C LYS A 24 2.08 -11.75 -19.44
N ASN A 25 1.46 -11.70 -20.63
CA ASN A 25 1.09 -12.75 -21.61
C ASN A 25 -0.45 -12.92 -21.69
N ASP A 26 -1.17 -12.79 -22.82
CA ASP A 26 -0.87 -12.43 -24.21
C ASP A 26 -2.23 -12.16 -24.94
N LEU A 27 -2.22 -11.19 -25.88
CA LEU A 27 -3.01 -11.09 -27.13
C LEU A 27 -4.56 -11.12 -27.14
N ILE A 28 -5.22 -9.95 -27.18
CA ILE A 28 -6.38 -9.65 -28.08
C ILE A 28 -6.31 -8.15 -28.49
N PRO A 29 -6.37 -7.79 -29.80
CA PRO A 29 -6.48 -6.40 -30.22
C PRO A 29 -7.95 -6.02 -30.39
N SER A 30 -8.45 -5.08 -29.59
CA SER A 30 -9.74 -4.43 -29.84
C SER A 30 -9.65 -2.94 -29.52
N THR A 31 -9.22 -2.21 -30.55
CA THR A 31 -9.75 -0.92 -31.02
C THR A 31 -10.28 0.07 -29.97
N VAL A 32 -9.53 1.17 -29.80
CA VAL A 32 -9.92 2.40 -29.13
C VAL A 32 -11.22 2.96 -29.74
N THR A 33 -12.24 3.19 -28.90
CA THR A 33 -13.36 4.08 -29.24
C THR A 33 -13.53 5.09 -28.10
N HIS A 34 -13.28 6.36 -28.41
CA HIS A 34 -13.43 7.50 -27.50
C HIS A 34 -14.92 7.87 -27.39
N SER A 35 -15.51 7.80 -26.19
CA SER A 35 -16.22 8.91 -25.51
C SER A 35 -17.20 8.41 -24.44
N SER A 36 -17.03 8.97 -23.23
CA SER A 36 -17.94 9.02 -22.06
C SER A 36 -18.32 7.70 -21.36
N GLN A 37 -17.45 7.22 -20.44
CA GLN A 37 -17.83 6.38 -19.30
C GLN A 37 -16.71 6.38 -18.23
N ASP A 38 -16.32 7.57 -17.76
CA ASP A 38 -15.38 7.73 -16.64
C ASP A 38 -16.14 7.50 -15.33
N ASP A 39 -16.25 6.24 -14.89
CA ASP A 39 -16.60 5.83 -13.50
C ASP A 39 -16.62 4.29 -13.33
N LEU A 40 -16.43 3.52 -14.41
CA LEU A 40 -16.32 2.05 -14.34
C LEU A 40 -14.95 1.52 -14.79
N GLY A 41 -13.95 2.40 -14.82
CA GLY A 41 -12.54 2.06 -15.05
C GLY A 41 -11.76 1.80 -13.75
N ASP A 42 -12.14 2.46 -12.66
CA ASP A 42 -11.40 2.41 -11.38
C ASP A 42 -11.71 1.17 -10.54
N ILE A 43 -12.84 0.48 -10.81
CA ILE A 43 -13.22 -0.72 -10.05
C ILE A 43 -12.33 -1.92 -10.43
N ASN A 44 -11.78 -1.95 -11.64
CA ASN A 44 -10.87 -3.03 -12.05
C ASN A 44 -9.42 -2.81 -11.58
N GLN A 45 -9.14 -1.73 -10.83
CA GLN A 45 -7.78 -1.29 -10.51
C GLN A 45 -7.52 -1.05 -9.01
N SER A 46 -8.39 -1.48 -8.10
CA SER A 46 -8.00 -1.57 -6.69
C SER A 46 -7.36 -2.93 -6.41
N ALA A 47 -6.07 -2.93 -6.06
CA ALA A 47 -5.34 -4.15 -5.68
C ALA A 47 -6.01 -4.89 -4.51
N GLU A 48 -6.68 -4.14 -3.64
CA GLU A 48 -7.52 -4.67 -2.56
C GLU A 48 -8.67 -5.53 -3.08
N LEU A 49 -9.50 -5.03 -4.01
CA LEU A 49 -10.65 -5.78 -4.51
C LEU A 49 -10.20 -7.08 -5.19
N GLN A 50 -9.14 -7.00 -5.99
CA GLN A 50 -8.56 -8.17 -6.64
C GLN A 50 -8.08 -9.21 -5.61
N CYS A 51 -7.47 -8.77 -4.51
CA CYS A 51 -7.05 -9.66 -3.44
C CYS A 51 -8.23 -10.33 -2.73
N LEU A 52 -9.27 -9.56 -2.38
CA LEU A 52 -10.46 -10.09 -1.71
C LEU A 52 -11.18 -11.12 -2.57
N LEU A 53 -11.21 -10.91 -3.89
CA LEU A 53 -11.73 -11.90 -4.84
C LEU A 53 -10.86 -13.18 -4.83
N GLN A 54 -9.54 -13.04 -4.83
CA GLN A 54 -8.62 -14.18 -4.79
C GLN A 54 -8.74 -14.97 -3.48
N GLU A 55 -8.87 -14.28 -2.34
CA GLU A 55 -9.13 -14.88 -1.03
C GLU A 55 -10.40 -15.75 -1.07
N HIS A 56 -11.49 -15.25 -1.66
CA HIS A 56 -12.73 -16.01 -1.80
C HIS A 56 -12.56 -17.26 -2.69
N ILE A 57 -11.86 -17.13 -3.82
CA ILE A 57 -11.57 -18.25 -4.73
C ILE A 57 -10.71 -19.31 -4.03
N ASP A 58 -9.70 -18.90 -3.28
CA ASP A 58 -8.83 -19.82 -2.56
C ASP A 58 -9.55 -20.51 -1.41
N ALA A 59 -10.42 -19.80 -0.68
CA ALA A 59 -11.24 -20.40 0.37
C ALA A 59 -12.20 -21.46 -0.18
N THR A 60 -12.82 -21.22 -1.33
CA THR A 60 -13.74 -22.19 -1.97
C THR A 60 -13.02 -23.40 -2.56
N THR A 61 -11.81 -23.22 -3.07
CA THR A 61 -11.04 -24.29 -3.73
C THR A 61 -10.20 -25.11 -2.75
N PHE A 62 -9.56 -24.45 -1.78
CA PHE A 62 -8.53 -25.02 -0.91
C PHE A 62 -8.84 -24.90 0.58
N GLY A 63 -9.98 -24.33 0.99
CA GLY A 63 -10.31 -24.09 2.40
C GLY A 63 -10.38 -25.33 3.30
N ASN A 64 -10.54 -26.52 2.71
CA ASN A 64 -10.50 -27.80 3.43
C ASN A 64 -9.09 -28.39 3.58
N THR A 65 -8.09 -27.80 2.91
CA THR A 65 -6.70 -28.25 2.98
C THR A 65 -5.94 -27.38 3.97
N THR A 66 -5.14 -28.02 4.81
CA THR A 66 -4.23 -27.28 5.71
C THR A 66 -2.85 -27.11 5.07
N GLU A 67 -2.61 -27.66 3.88
CA GLU A 67 -1.30 -27.70 3.19
C GLU A 67 -0.71 -26.35 2.85
N TYR A 68 -1.56 -25.33 2.79
CA TYR A 68 -1.21 -23.97 2.44
C TYR A 68 -1.85 -23.00 3.43
N CYS A 69 -1.20 -21.86 3.65
CA CYS A 69 -1.90 -20.66 4.07
C CYS A 69 -2.61 -20.07 2.85
N LEU A 70 -3.89 -19.80 2.96
CA LEU A 70 -4.71 -19.24 1.88
C LEU A 70 -4.30 -17.80 1.57
N THR A 71 -4.71 -17.29 0.40
CA THR A 71 -4.51 -15.87 0.10
C THR A 71 -5.21 -15.00 1.15
N GLN A 72 -4.56 -13.94 1.63
CA GLN A 72 -5.13 -13.02 2.61
C GLN A 72 -4.63 -11.59 2.43
N PHE A 73 -5.54 -10.63 2.51
CA PHE A 73 -5.21 -9.20 2.47
C PHE A 73 -4.97 -8.64 3.89
N ASP A 74 -3.80 -8.06 4.15
CA ASP A 74 -3.44 -7.52 5.47
C ASP A 74 -3.54 -5.98 5.57
N THR A 75 -4.45 -5.38 4.78
CA THR A 75 -4.66 -3.92 4.66
C THR A 75 -3.57 -3.21 3.86
N ILE A 76 -2.43 -3.85 3.63
CA ILE A 76 -1.29 -3.27 2.90
C ILE A 76 -1.00 -4.11 1.65
N LEU A 77 -0.71 -5.41 1.83
CA LEU A 77 -0.32 -6.32 0.75
C LEU A 77 -1.31 -7.49 0.63
N CYS A 78 -1.41 -8.01 -0.59
CA CYS A 78 -2.10 -9.26 -0.85
C CYS A 78 -1.13 -10.44 -0.69
N TRP A 79 -1.22 -11.17 0.43
CA TRP A 79 -0.37 -12.35 0.64
C TRP A 79 -0.89 -13.52 -0.16
N PRO A 80 -0.15 -14.05 -1.14
CA PRO A 80 -0.60 -15.15 -1.97
C PRO A 80 -0.56 -16.47 -1.20
N ARG A 81 -1.34 -17.44 -1.69
CA ARG A 81 -1.30 -18.81 -1.17
C ARG A 81 0.12 -19.35 -1.07
N THR A 82 0.53 -19.73 0.13
CA THR A 82 1.90 -20.12 0.45
C THR A 82 1.90 -21.46 1.17
N SER A 83 2.86 -22.33 0.86
CA SER A 83 2.94 -23.66 1.49
C SER A 83 3.24 -23.56 2.98
N ARG A 84 2.75 -24.53 3.75
CA ARG A 84 3.04 -24.62 5.19
C ARG A 84 4.53 -24.62 5.51
N ALA A 85 4.85 -24.03 6.67
CA ALA A 85 6.21 -23.95 7.20
C ALA A 85 7.19 -23.26 6.23
N THR A 86 6.69 -22.31 5.44
CA THR A 86 7.50 -21.49 4.53
C THR A 86 7.24 -19.99 4.71
N ILE A 87 8.12 -19.18 4.14
CA ILE A 87 8.05 -17.72 4.18
C ILE A 87 7.60 -17.21 2.81
N ALA A 88 6.56 -16.39 2.80
CA ALA A 88 6.15 -15.62 1.64
C ALA A 88 7.00 -14.35 1.52
N LEU A 89 7.46 -14.06 0.30
CA LEU A 89 8.28 -12.89 -0.03
C LEU A 89 7.54 -12.08 -1.09
N LEU A 90 7.14 -10.85 -0.74
CA LEU A 90 6.51 -9.90 -1.66
C LEU A 90 7.32 -8.60 -1.67
N PRO A 91 7.50 -7.94 -2.82
CA PRO A 91 8.09 -6.61 -2.86
C PRO A 91 7.19 -5.61 -2.13
N CYS A 92 7.84 -4.58 -1.59
CA CYS A 92 7.15 -3.44 -0.99
C CYS A 92 6.33 -2.70 -2.06
N LEU A 93 5.26 -2.03 -1.64
CA LEU A 93 4.46 -1.17 -2.53
C LEU A 93 5.32 -0.02 -3.04
N ASP A 94 5.01 0.50 -4.23
CA ASP A 94 5.64 1.74 -4.71
C ASP A 94 5.11 2.97 -3.95
N GLU A 95 3.80 2.95 -3.64
CA GLU A 95 3.10 4.03 -2.93
C GLU A 95 2.08 3.45 -1.95
N PHE A 96 2.03 3.99 -0.73
CA PHE A 96 0.96 3.72 0.23
C PHE A 96 0.56 5.02 0.93
N GLN A 97 -0.72 5.39 0.81
CA GLN A 97 -1.29 6.62 1.38
C GLN A 97 -0.54 7.91 0.98
N GLY A 98 -0.06 8.00 -0.27
CA GLY A 98 0.71 9.16 -0.77
C GLY A 98 2.19 9.17 -0.37
N ILE A 99 2.67 8.12 0.30
CA ILE A 99 4.08 7.98 0.66
C ILE A 99 4.75 6.93 -0.22
N GLN A 100 5.87 7.29 -0.84
CA GLN A 100 6.65 6.40 -1.70
C GLN A 100 7.53 5.45 -0.88
N TYR A 101 7.55 4.17 -1.26
CA TYR A 101 8.37 3.13 -0.63
C TYR A 101 9.26 2.40 -1.64
N ASP A 102 10.41 1.90 -1.17
CA ASP A 102 11.37 1.22 -2.02
C ASP A 102 10.89 -0.18 -2.41
N SER A 103 10.31 -0.32 -3.60
CA SER A 103 9.82 -1.59 -4.15
C SER A 103 10.93 -2.57 -4.56
N THR A 104 12.21 -2.17 -4.50
CA THR A 104 13.33 -3.12 -4.68
C THR A 104 13.50 -4.04 -3.47
N GLN A 105 12.96 -3.64 -2.32
CA GLN A 105 12.97 -4.38 -1.08
C GLN A 105 11.75 -5.28 -0.95
N ASN A 106 11.82 -6.30 -0.10
CA ASN A 106 10.75 -7.28 0.08
C ASN A 106 10.24 -7.31 1.53
N ALA A 107 8.92 -7.30 1.69
CA ALA A 107 8.23 -7.68 2.91
C ALA A 107 8.15 -9.21 3.02
N THR A 108 8.12 -9.71 4.26
CA THR A 108 8.04 -11.16 4.51
C THR A 108 6.98 -11.53 5.51
N ARG A 109 6.34 -12.68 5.29
CA ARG A 109 5.36 -13.24 6.21
C ARG A 109 5.48 -14.75 6.31
N TYR A 110 5.40 -15.27 7.53
CA TYR A 110 5.55 -16.70 7.77
C TYR A 110 4.20 -17.42 7.75
N CYS A 111 4.15 -18.54 7.03
CA CYS A 111 3.04 -19.48 7.05
C CYS A 111 3.34 -20.62 8.03
N GLN A 112 2.55 -20.73 9.09
CA GLN A 112 2.78 -21.75 10.12
C GLN A 112 2.52 -23.16 9.59
N ALA A 113 3.07 -24.17 10.29
CA ALA A 113 2.82 -25.59 10.00
C ALA A 113 1.35 -26.01 10.23
N ASN A 114 0.52 -25.15 10.81
CA ASN A 114 -0.91 -25.38 10.99
C ASN A 114 -1.75 -24.91 9.79
N GLY A 115 -1.13 -24.30 8.76
CA GLY A 115 -1.84 -23.72 7.61
C GLY A 115 -2.43 -22.35 7.90
N THR A 116 -1.92 -21.66 8.92
CA THR A 116 -2.37 -20.34 9.36
C THR A 116 -1.25 -19.33 9.21
N TRP A 117 -1.59 -18.12 8.80
CA TRP A 117 -0.63 -17.03 8.74
C TRP A 117 -0.17 -16.61 10.14
N GLU A 118 1.09 -16.18 10.22
CA GLU A 118 1.59 -15.50 11.40
C GLU A 118 0.85 -14.16 11.63
N LYS A 119 0.71 -13.76 12.90
CA LYS A 119 0.04 -12.51 13.28
C LYS A 119 0.81 -11.27 12.86
N TYR A 120 2.13 -11.38 12.78
CA TYR A 120 3.03 -10.30 12.45
C TYR A 120 3.65 -10.51 11.06
N THR A 121 3.66 -9.44 10.28
CA THR A 121 4.30 -9.34 8.98
C THR A 121 5.54 -8.45 9.13
N ASN A 122 6.68 -8.89 8.59
CA ASN A 122 7.91 -8.12 8.65
C ASN A 122 8.00 -7.17 7.44
N TYR A 123 7.97 -5.88 7.74
CA TYR A 123 8.10 -4.76 6.79
C TYR A 123 9.40 -3.97 7.01
N ASP A 124 10.37 -4.49 7.77
CA ASP A 124 11.57 -3.74 8.20
C ASP A 124 12.43 -3.29 7.00
N ALA A 125 12.33 -4.00 5.88
CA ALA A 125 13.03 -3.67 4.65
C ALA A 125 12.32 -2.58 3.82
N CYS A 126 11.02 -2.33 4.06
CA CYS A 126 10.21 -1.37 3.33
C CYS A 126 10.40 0.04 3.89
N MET A 127 11.50 0.68 3.47
CA MET A 127 11.79 2.05 3.85
C MET A 127 11.13 3.03 2.89
N HIS A 128 10.66 4.14 3.44
CA HIS A 128 10.18 5.26 2.64
C HIS A 128 11.33 5.82 1.80
N LEU A 129 11.11 6.07 0.51
CA LEU A 129 12.08 6.83 -0.25
C LEU A 129 12.10 8.27 0.29
N PRO A 130 13.27 8.91 0.38
CA PRO A 130 13.31 10.33 0.60
C PRO A 130 12.54 10.96 -0.56
N ALA A 131 11.40 11.59 -0.25
CA ALA A 131 10.66 12.35 -1.23
C ALA A 131 11.67 13.25 -1.94
N THR A 132 11.84 13.07 -3.26
CA THR A 132 12.60 14.04 -4.05
C THR A 132 11.84 15.34 -3.87
N VAL A 133 12.31 16.18 -2.96
CA VAL A 133 11.71 17.48 -2.65
C VAL A 133 11.98 18.40 -3.83
N THR A 134 11.26 18.16 -4.93
CA THR A 134 10.79 19.23 -5.79
C THR A 134 9.55 19.78 -5.10
N VAL A 135 9.77 20.75 -4.21
CA VAL A 135 8.75 21.66 -3.67
C VAL A 135 7.71 22.04 -4.74
N PRO A 136 6.39 22.10 -4.46
CA PRO A 136 5.60 21.51 -3.37
C PRO A 136 4.45 20.62 -3.90
N GLU A 137 4.18 19.51 -3.22
CA GLU A 137 2.91 18.81 -3.38
C GLU A 137 1.79 19.69 -2.85
N PHE A 138 0.85 19.97 -3.73
CA PHE A 138 -0.28 20.82 -3.46
C PHE A 138 -1.32 20.07 -2.60
N GLU A 139 -1.05 19.92 -1.31
CA GLU A 139 -2.11 19.82 -0.28
C GLU A 139 -2.46 21.19 0.40
N PRO A 140 -2.38 22.39 -0.24
CA PRO A 140 -2.76 23.63 0.44
C PRO A 140 -4.05 24.23 -0.14
N ILE A 141 -5.06 23.44 -0.48
CA ILE A 141 -6.36 24.00 -0.90
C ILE A 141 -7.01 24.77 0.27
N ILE A 142 -6.66 24.42 1.53
CA ILE A 142 -7.20 25.05 2.75
C ILE A 142 -6.22 25.96 3.51
N GLU A 143 -4.91 25.87 3.27
CA GLU A 143 -3.93 26.68 4.03
C GLU A 143 -3.68 28.07 3.42
N LEU A 144 -3.67 28.19 2.09
CA LEU A 144 -3.56 29.48 1.40
C LEU A 144 -4.68 30.48 1.74
N PRO A 145 -5.99 30.10 1.77
CA PRO A 145 -7.04 31.03 2.17
C PRO A 145 -6.97 31.40 3.66
N THR A 146 -6.48 30.51 4.52
CA THR A 146 -6.36 30.74 5.96
C THR A 146 -5.30 31.79 6.29
N ILE A 147 -4.15 31.76 5.61
CA ILE A 147 -3.07 32.73 5.85
C ILE A 147 -3.47 34.15 5.40
N ILE A 148 -4.11 34.29 4.24
CA ILE A 148 -4.58 35.61 3.78
C ILE A 148 -5.70 36.16 4.67
N TYR A 149 -6.57 35.30 5.21
CA TYR A 149 -7.61 35.68 6.16
C TYR A 149 -7.01 36.26 7.43
N TYR A 150 -6.00 35.60 8.01
CA TYR A 150 -5.35 36.05 9.23
C TYR A 150 -4.62 37.40 9.03
N ILE A 151 -3.87 37.54 7.93
CA ILE A 151 -3.17 38.78 7.59
C ILE A 151 -4.17 39.93 7.41
N GLY A 152 -5.26 39.73 6.66
CA GLY A 152 -6.29 40.75 6.48
C GLY A 152 -6.95 41.18 7.79
N TYR A 153 -7.20 40.23 8.69
CA TYR A 153 -7.82 40.50 9.99
C TYR A 153 -6.89 41.31 10.90
N THR A 154 -5.60 40.98 10.95
CA THR A 154 -4.62 41.72 11.75
C THR A 154 -4.48 43.18 11.28
N ILE A 155 -4.40 43.42 9.96
CA ILE A 155 -4.33 44.78 9.40
C ILE A 155 -5.61 45.57 9.71
N SER A 156 -6.78 44.94 9.56
CA SER A 156 -8.07 45.58 9.85
C SER A 156 -8.20 45.97 11.33
N LEU A 157 -7.81 45.08 12.25
CA LEU A 157 -7.80 45.36 13.69
C LEU A 157 -6.83 46.50 14.05
N ILE A 158 -5.63 46.54 13.47
CA ILE A 158 -4.66 47.62 13.73
C ILE A 158 -5.21 48.97 13.24
N SER A 159 -5.81 48.99 12.05
CA SER A 159 -6.41 50.22 11.49
C SER A 159 -7.56 50.73 12.37
N LEU A 160 -8.47 49.82 12.77
CA LEU A 160 -9.62 50.17 13.63
C LEU A 160 -9.18 50.64 15.02
N THR A 161 -8.19 50.00 15.63
CA THR A 161 -7.68 50.42 16.94
C THR A 161 -7.05 51.81 16.88
N MET A 162 -6.24 52.09 15.86
CA MET A 162 -5.68 53.43 15.65
C MET A 162 -6.76 54.49 15.44
N ALA A 163 -7.79 54.20 14.65
CA ALA A 163 -8.91 55.12 14.43
C ALA A 163 -9.64 55.46 15.74
N ILE A 164 -9.93 54.44 16.57
CA ILE A 164 -10.58 54.63 17.88
C ILE A 164 -9.70 55.47 18.81
N LEU A 165 -8.39 55.24 18.84
CA LEU A 165 -7.46 56.02 19.68
C LEU A 165 -7.46 57.50 19.32
N VAL A 166 -7.43 57.85 18.02
CA VAL A 166 -7.48 59.23 17.55
C VAL A 166 -8.81 59.89 17.96
N PHE A 167 -9.94 59.21 17.75
CA PHE A 167 -11.24 59.74 18.15
C PHE A 167 -11.36 59.92 19.67
N ALA A 168 -10.81 59.01 20.47
CA ALA A 168 -10.83 59.13 21.92
C ALA A 168 -9.89 60.21 22.45
N TYR A 169 -8.78 60.49 21.76
CA TYR A 169 -7.81 61.50 22.15
C TYR A 169 -8.27 62.94 21.82
N PHE A 170 -8.91 63.13 20.65
CA PHE A 170 -9.39 64.44 20.21
C PHE A 170 -10.83 64.75 20.61
N LYS A 171 -11.49 63.83 21.33
CA LYS A 171 -12.80 64.04 21.93
C LYS A 171 -12.66 64.54 23.35
#